data_AF-A0A933G7V6-F1
#
_entry.id   AF-A0A933G7V6-F1
#
_cell.length_a   1.000
_cell.length_b   1.000
_cell.length_c   1.000
_cell.angle_alpha   90.00
_cell.angle_beta   90.00
_cell.angle_gamma   90.00
#
_symmetry.space_group_name_H-M   'P 1'
#
loop_
_entity.id
_entity.type
_entity.pdbx_description
1 polymer ?
#
loop_
_entity_poly.entity_id
_entity_poly.type
_entity_poly.pdbx_seq_one_letter_code
_entity_poly.pdbx_strand_id
1 'polypeptide(L)'
;MTDAPVLVDSSQNIADGPAPGGGTISGATTASLTLTGVQEADGGIYTCEVSNACGAAVSNGALVGTPIPPDFDRDGDVDEEDFEAFNACAQGPAVPFPPGCEDKDLDGDGDLDADDFARIQRCFAGPGVLPPAGCAQ
;
A
#
# COMPACT_ATOMS: atom_id res chain seq x y z
N MET A 1 30.46 -10.49 1.90
CA MET A 1 29.44 -9.43 2.07
C MET A 1 28.12 -10.15 2.03
N THR A 2 27.35 -10.07 3.10
CA THR A 2 26.09 -10.82 3.23
C THR A 2 25.01 -10.09 2.45
N ASP A 3 24.55 -10.73 1.38
CA ASP A 3 23.46 -10.31 0.49
C ASP A 3 22.09 -10.54 1.16
N ALA A 4 22.01 -10.21 2.45
CA ALA A 4 20.80 -10.45 3.24
C ALA A 4 19.82 -9.31 2.96
N PRO A 5 18.58 -9.60 2.56
CA PRO A 5 17.56 -8.56 2.46
C PRO A 5 17.40 -7.88 3.81
N VAL A 6 17.33 -6.55 3.80
CA VAL A 6 17.00 -5.75 4.99
C VAL A 6 15.63 -5.16 4.74
N LEU A 7 14.71 -5.42 5.66
CA LEU A 7 13.39 -4.80 5.59
C LEU A 7 13.45 -3.41 6.17
N VAL A 8 12.72 -2.52 5.52
CA VAL A 8 12.76 -1.09 5.75
C VAL A 8 11.34 -0.58 5.88
N ASP A 9 11.03 0.07 7.00
CA ASP A 9 9.82 0.88 7.18
C ASP A 9 10.21 2.33 6.98
N SER A 10 9.65 3.01 5.98
CA SER A 10 9.85 4.45 5.78
C SER A 10 11.34 4.87 5.77
N SER A 11 12.19 4.10 5.08
CA SER A 11 13.66 4.25 5.06
C SER A 11 14.42 3.92 6.36
N GLN A 12 13.78 3.32 7.37
CA GLN A 12 14.41 2.82 8.59
C GLN A 12 14.53 1.29 8.57
N ASN A 13 15.75 0.78 8.77
CA ASN A 13 15.99 -0.66 8.87
C ASN A 13 15.27 -1.24 10.08
N ILE A 14 14.52 -2.30 9.85
CA ILE A 14 13.81 -3.07 10.87
C ILE A 14 14.73 -4.18 11.39
N ALA A 15 14.67 -4.47 12.69
CA ALA A 15 15.40 -5.57 13.32
C ALA A 15 14.46 -6.50 14.08
N ASP A 16 14.88 -7.76 14.24
CA ASP A 16 14.17 -8.73 15.08
C ASP A 16 14.05 -8.21 16.52
N GLY A 17 12.87 -8.34 17.11
CA GLY A 17 12.59 -7.80 18.43
C GLY A 17 11.16 -7.27 18.61
N PRO A 18 10.93 -6.43 19.64
CA PRO A 18 9.61 -5.84 19.87
C PRO A 18 9.24 -4.88 18.76
N ALA A 19 8.02 -5.03 18.24
CA ALA A 19 7.42 -4.10 17.28
C ALA A 19 6.89 -2.83 18.00
N PRO A 20 6.72 -1.69 17.31
CA PRO A 20 6.14 -0.47 17.88
C PRO A 20 4.79 -0.70 18.57
N GLY A 21 3.94 -1.58 18.02
CA GLY A 21 2.65 -1.97 18.57
C GLY A 21 2.70 -2.97 19.74
N GLY A 22 3.89 -3.38 20.19
CA GLY A 22 4.06 -4.39 21.25
C GLY A 22 4.00 -5.83 20.76
N GLY A 23 3.87 -6.03 19.44
CA GLY A 23 4.07 -7.31 18.78
C GLY A 23 5.54 -7.76 18.75
N THR A 24 5.82 -8.85 18.04
CA THR A 24 7.20 -9.33 17.81
C THR A 24 7.50 -9.43 16.33
N ILE A 25 8.61 -8.81 15.93
CA ILE A 25 9.26 -8.91 14.62
C ILE A 25 10.26 -10.06 14.65
N SER A 26 10.23 -10.94 13.66
CA SER A 26 11.28 -11.94 13.42
C SER A 26 11.53 -12.17 11.93
N GLY A 27 12.79 -12.47 11.57
CA GLY A 27 13.17 -12.74 10.19
C GLY A 27 13.49 -11.50 9.37
N ALA A 28 13.77 -10.35 10.02
CA ALA A 28 14.03 -9.06 9.36
C ALA A 28 15.21 -9.06 8.38
N THR A 29 16.14 -10.01 8.53
CA THR A 29 17.28 -10.21 7.60
C THR A 29 17.09 -11.42 6.67
N THR A 30 15.86 -11.91 6.51
CA THR A 30 15.53 -13.10 5.72
C THR A 30 14.50 -12.74 4.64
N ALA A 31 14.24 -13.68 3.73
CA ALA A 31 13.21 -13.49 2.70
C ALA A 31 11.77 -13.44 3.25
N SER A 32 11.55 -13.64 4.55
CA SER A 32 10.21 -13.64 5.14
C SER A 32 10.22 -12.96 6.51
N LEU A 33 9.49 -11.84 6.61
CA LEU A 33 9.17 -11.20 7.89
C LEU A 33 7.99 -11.89 8.52
N THR A 34 8.05 -12.10 9.82
CA THR A 34 6.87 -12.44 10.62
C THR A 34 6.66 -11.35 11.65
N LEU A 35 5.48 -10.74 11.61
CA LEU A 35 4.99 -9.80 12.61
C LEU A 35 3.84 -10.46 13.38
N THR A 36 4.08 -10.78 14.65
CA THR A 36 3.07 -11.40 15.52
C THR A 36 2.47 -10.38 16.48
N GLY A 37 1.15 -10.45 16.68
CA GLY A 37 0.46 -9.51 17.57
C GLY A 37 0.26 -8.11 16.97
N VAL A 38 0.19 -8.01 15.63
CA VAL A 38 0.05 -6.76 14.87
C VAL A 38 -1.03 -5.84 15.48
N GLN A 39 -0.65 -4.59 15.71
CA GLN A 39 -1.54 -3.49 16.12
C GLN A 39 -1.53 -2.37 15.08
N GLU A 40 -2.40 -1.36 15.22
CA GLU A 40 -2.41 -0.21 14.30
C GLU A 40 -1.08 0.56 14.29
N ALA A 41 -0.35 0.59 15.41
CA ALA A 41 0.96 1.23 15.49
C ALA A 41 2.05 0.51 14.68
N ASP A 42 1.80 -0.72 14.23
CA ASP A 42 2.68 -1.45 13.31
C ASP A 42 2.32 -1.17 11.83
N GLY A 43 1.29 -0.35 11.59
CA GLY A 43 0.82 -0.03 10.25
C GLY A 43 1.79 0.87 9.49
N GLY A 44 2.01 0.55 8.21
CA GLY A 44 2.93 1.28 7.34
C GLY A 44 3.26 0.53 6.06
N ILE A 45 4.10 1.12 5.22
CA ILE A 45 4.64 0.49 4.02
C ILE A 45 5.98 -0.16 4.36
N TYR A 46 6.09 -1.45 4.08
CA TYR A 46 7.29 -2.24 4.28
C TYR A 46 7.93 -2.52 2.92
N THR A 47 9.22 -2.19 2.78
CA THR A 47 10.01 -2.48 1.57
C THR A 47 11.17 -3.42 1.91
N CYS A 48 11.69 -4.09 0.90
CA CYS A 48 12.86 -4.97 1.00
C CYS A 48 14.02 -4.37 0.21
N GLU A 49 15.11 -4.06 0.89
CA GLU A 49 16.35 -3.62 0.27
C GLU A 49 17.39 -4.75 0.24
N VAL A 50 17.95 -5.01 -0.93
CA VAL A 50 19.10 -5.91 -1.12
C VAL A 50 20.29 -5.10 -1.60
N SER A 51 21.43 -5.18 -0.90
CA SER A 51 22.62 -4.40 -1.21
C SER A 51 23.88 -5.27 -1.36
N ASN A 52 24.70 -4.92 -2.35
CA ASN A 52 26.00 -5.52 -2.59
C ASN A 52 27.04 -4.46 -3.00
N ALA A 53 28.25 -4.88 -3.36
CA ALA A 53 29.33 -3.97 -3.72
C ALA A 53 29.03 -3.09 -4.95
N CYS A 54 28.05 -3.45 -5.78
CA CYS A 54 27.65 -2.71 -6.98
C CYS A 54 26.51 -1.72 -6.72
N GLY A 55 25.81 -1.79 -5.57
CA GLY A 55 24.69 -0.90 -5.24
C GLY A 55 23.60 -1.58 -4.42
N ALA A 56 22.45 -0.91 -4.31
CA ALA A 56 21.25 -1.40 -3.65
C ALA A 56 20.06 -1.45 -4.62
N ALA A 57 19.16 -2.40 -4.40
CA ALA A 57 17.87 -2.51 -5.07
C ALA A 57 16.77 -2.60 -4.00
N VAL A 58 15.68 -1.86 -4.19
CA VAL A 58 14.53 -1.79 -3.27
C VAL A 58 13.30 -2.36 -3.98
N SER A 59 12.49 -3.14 -3.28
CA SER A 59 11.20 -3.65 -3.80
C SER A 59 10.13 -2.56 -3.82
N ASN A 60 9.00 -2.84 -4.46
CA ASN A 60 7.77 -2.09 -4.22
C ASN A 60 7.37 -2.16 -2.73
N GLY A 61 6.57 -1.18 -2.31
CA GLY A 61 5.96 -1.15 -0.99
C GLY A 61 4.96 -2.29 -0.80
N ALA A 62 4.86 -2.77 0.44
CA ALA A 62 3.77 -3.62 0.88
C ALA A 62 3.09 -2.97 2.08
N LEU A 63 1.81 -2.65 1.94
CA LEU A 63 1.00 -2.10 3.02
C LEU A 63 0.74 -3.18 4.09
N VAL A 64 1.13 -2.88 5.32
CA VAL A 64 0.63 -3.56 6.52
C VAL A 64 -0.31 -2.60 7.21
N GLY A 65 -1.58 -2.95 7.33
CA GLY A 65 -2.56 -2.06 7.94
C GLY A 65 -3.97 -2.29 7.40
N THR A 66 -4.82 -1.29 7.60
CA THR A 66 -6.15 -1.24 6.97
C THR A 66 -5.99 -1.04 5.47
N PRO A 67 -6.65 -1.86 4.63
CA PRO A 67 -6.67 -1.62 3.19
C PRO A 67 -7.09 -0.19 2.89
N ILE A 68 -6.42 0.42 1.92
CA ILE A 68 -6.80 1.72 1.37
C ILE A 68 -7.66 1.40 0.14
N PRO A 69 -8.99 1.62 0.16
CA PRO A 69 -9.86 1.23 -0.95
C PRO A 69 -9.41 1.74 -2.33
N PRO A 70 -8.94 3.00 -2.48
CA PRO A 70 -8.46 3.48 -3.77
C PRO A 70 -7.01 3.11 -4.13
N ASP A 71 -6.33 2.24 -3.37
CA ASP A 71 -5.01 1.67 -3.71
C ASP A 71 -5.23 0.38 -4.53
N PHE A 72 -5.26 0.54 -5.86
CA PHE A 72 -5.62 -0.49 -6.82
C PHE A 72 -4.42 -1.32 -7.27
N ASP A 73 -3.21 -0.77 -7.26
CA ASP A 73 -1.99 -1.49 -7.62
C ASP A 73 -1.27 -2.15 -6.42
N ARG A 74 -1.69 -1.80 -5.20
CA ARG A 74 -1.35 -2.39 -3.89
C ARG A 74 0.08 -2.12 -3.46
N ASP A 75 0.65 -1.00 -3.87
CA ASP A 75 1.97 -0.58 -3.40
C ASP A 75 1.94 0.21 -2.07
N GLY A 76 0.73 0.55 -1.61
CA GLY A 76 0.45 1.13 -0.30
C GLY A 76 0.28 2.65 -0.30
N ASP A 77 0.30 3.30 -1.45
CA ASP A 77 -0.12 4.69 -1.59
C ASP A 77 -1.31 4.87 -2.55
N VAL A 78 -1.63 6.13 -2.85
CA VAL A 78 -2.71 6.48 -3.78
C VAL A 78 -2.18 7.58 -4.69
N ASP A 79 -1.99 7.25 -5.96
CA ASP A 79 -1.29 8.14 -6.90
C ASP A 79 -1.80 8.04 -8.37
N GLU A 80 -0.92 8.36 -9.34
CA GLU A 80 -1.29 8.40 -10.76
C GLU A 80 -1.56 7.00 -11.31
N GLU A 81 -0.85 5.99 -10.80
CA GLU A 81 -0.97 4.59 -11.18
C GLU A 81 -2.35 4.04 -10.77
N ASP A 82 -2.83 4.40 -9.59
CA ASP A 82 -4.20 4.07 -9.16
C ASP A 82 -5.27 4.80 -9.97
N PHE A 83 -5.02 6.07 -10.30
CA PHE A 83 -5.93 6.81 -11.16
C PHE A 83 -6.00 6.20 -12.56
N GLU A 84 -4.89 5.71 -13.11
CA GLU A 84 -4.88 4.99 -14.39
C GLU A 84 -5.72 3.72 -14.29
N ALA A 85 -5.61 2.97 -13.20
CA ALA A 85 -6.42 1.77 -12.95
C ALA A 85 -7.92 2.09 -12.84
N PHE A 86 -8.29 3.20 -12.19
CA PHE A 86 -9.67 3.68 -12.13
C PHE A 86 -10.19 4.12 -13.52
N ASN A 87 -9.43 4.96 -14.21
CA ASN A 87 -9.82 5.54 -15.49
C ASN A 87 -9.96 4.49 -16.60
N ALA A 88 -9.32 3.33 -16.47
CA ALA A 88 -9.52 2.19 -17.35
C ALA A 88 -10.96 1.63 -17.32
N CYS A 89 -11.70 1.88 -16.23
CA CYS A 89 -13.04 1.37 -16.00
C CYS A 89 -14.14 2.46 -15.99
N ALA A 90 -13.77 3.74 -15.90
CA ALA A 90 -14.71 4.85 -15.76
C ALA A 90 -15.66 4.96 -16.97
N GLN A 91 -16.98 4.93 -16.72
CA GLN A 91 -18.02 5.01 -17.75
C GLN A 91 -18.86 6.29 -17.64
N GLY A 92 -18.89 6.93 -16.46
CA GLY A 92 -19.68 8.12 -16.15
C GLY A 92 -20.98 7.82 -15.38
N PRO A 93 -21.69 8.88 -14.97
CA PRO A 93 -22.81 8.78 -14.03
C PRO A 93 -23.99 7.99 -14.58
N ALA A 94 -24.60 7.17 -13.72
CA ALA A 94 -25.69 6.26 -14.02
C ALA A 94 -25.39 5.24 -15.12
N VAL A 95 -24.12 4.97 -15.41
CA VAL A 95 -23.67 3.93 -16.35
C VAL A 95 -23.03 2.79 -15.58
N PRO A 96 -23.69 1.63 -15.46
CA PRO A 96 -23.17 0.52 -14.69
C PRO A 96 -21.76 0.13 -15.12
N PHE A 97 -20.91 -0.14 -14.13
CA PHE A 97 -19.53 -0.51 -14.40
C PHE A 97 -19.42 -1.83 -15.20
N PRO A 98 -18.38 -1.99 -16.02
CA PRO A 98 -18.15 -3.24 -16.71
C PRO A 98 -17.68 -4.35 -15.74
N PRO A 99 -17.90 -5.63 -16.06
CA PRO A 99 -17.41 -6.74 -15.23
C PRO A 99 -15.90 -6.68 -15.03
N GLY A 100 -15.44 -6.91 -13.80
CA GLY A 100 -14.02 -6.80 -13.42
C GLY A 100 -13.60 -5.43 -12.91
N CYS A 101 -14.52 -4.48 -12.77
CA CYS A 101 -14.28 -3.15 -12.21
C CYS A 101 -15.04 -2.91 -10.89
N GLU A 102 -15.56 -3.97 -10.27
CA GLU A 102 -16.34 -3.93 -9.02
C GLU A 102 -15.54 -3.34 -7.85
N ASP A 103 -14.21 -3.43 -7.90
CA ASP A 103 -13.30 -2.91 -6.88
C ASP A 103 -13.13 -1.39 -6.95
N LYS A 104 -13.51 -0.76 -8.07
CA LYS A 104 -13.39 0.69 -8.29
C LYS A 104 -14.64 1.48 -7.93
N ASP A 105 -15.75 0.78 -7.64
CA ASP A 105 -17.00 1.35 -7.12
C ASP A 105 -16.81 1.62 -5.62
N LEU A 106 -16.26 2.80 -5.33
CA LEU A 106 -15.80 3.20 -4.02
C LEU A 106 -16.92 3.79 -3.15
N ASP A 107 -18.04 4.20 -3.74
CA ASP A 107 -19.20 4.69 -2.98
C ASP A 107 -20.39 3.70 -2.95
N GLY A 108 -20.34 2.65 -3.77
CA GLY A 108 -21.24 1.49 -3.74
C GLY A 108 -22.56 1.72 -4.45
N ASP A 109 -22.64 2.68 -5.38
CA ASP A 109 -23.87 3.03 -6.09
C ASP A 109 -24.07 2.25 -7.41
N GLY A 110 -23.04 1.52 -7.84
CA GLY A 110 -23.08 0.61 -8.98
C GLY A 110 -22.58 1.21 -10.30
N ASP A 111 -22.01 2.41 -10.31
CA ASP A 111 -21.30 2.96 -11.46
C ASP A 111 -19.86 3.38 -11.12
N LEU A 112 -19.18 4.02 -12.07
CA LEU A 112 -17.79 4.48 -11.94
C LEU A 112 -17.67 5.87 -12.50
N ASP A 113 -17.72 6.85 -11.60
CA ASP A 113 -17.90 8.24 -11.98
C ASP A 113 -17.14 9.26 -11.10
N ALA A 114 -17.65 10.49 -11.05
CA ALA A 114 -17.04 11.57 -10.31
C ALA A 114 -17.14 11.39 -8.78
N ASP A 115 -18.16 10.69 -8.27
CA ASP A 115 -18.36 10.44 -6.85
C ASP A 115 -17.35 9.38 -6.34
N ASP A 116 -17.03 8.35 -7.13
CA ASP A 116 -15.90 7.45 -6.86
C ASP A 116 -14.56 8.17 -6.93
N PHE A 117 -14.36 9.00 -7.96
CA PHE A 117 -13.14 9.77 -8.08
C PHE A 117 -12.94 10.72 -6.88
N ALA A 118 -14.01 11.23 -6.28
CA ALA A 118 -13.92 12.03 -5.06
C ALA A 118 -13.35 11.22 -3.87
N ARG A 119 -13.53 9.89 -3.84
CA ARG A 119 -12.89 8.98 -2.88
C ARG A 119 -11.39 8.83 -3.15
N ILE A 120 -10.99 8.70 -4.42
CA ILE A 120 -9.58 8.67 -4.82
C ILE A 120 -8.88 9.99 -4.44
N GLN A 121 -9.47 11.12 -4.79
CA GLN A 121 -8.91 12.45 -4.51
C GLN A 121 -8.69 12.73 -3.01
N ARG A 122 -9.51 12.12 -2.14
CA ARG A 122 -9.33 12.24 -0.69
C ARG A 122 -8.05 11.56 -0.20
N CYS A 123 -7.58 10.58 -0.94
CA CYS A 123 -6.45 9.75 -0.59
C CYS A 123 -5.18 10.02 -1.38
N PHE A 124 -5.33 10.69 -2.52
CA PHE A 124 -4.21 11.03 -3.38
C PHE A 124 -3.08 11.74 -2.61
N ALA A 125 -1.92 11.09 -2.55
CA ALA A 125 -0.74 11.58 -1.86
C ALA A 125 0.51 11.62 -2.76
N GLY A 126 0.46 10.92 -3.89
CA GLY A 126 1.54 10.83 -4.89
C GLY A 126 2.53 9.69 -4.61
N PRO A 127 3.42 9.39 -5.56
CA PRO A 127 4.22 8.16 -5.52
C PRO A 127 5.18 8.09 -4.34
N GLY A 128 5.14 6.97 -3.62
CA GLY A 128 5.90 6.69 -2.40
C GLY A 128 5.43 7.47 -1.16
N VAL A 129 4.25 8.09 -1.18
CA VAL A 129 3.74 8.93 -0.09
C VAL A 129 2.51 8.30 0.54
N LEU A 130 2.62 7.91 1.81
CA LEU A 130 1.47 7.38 2.57
C LEU A 130 0.27 8.33 2.50
N PRO A 131 -0.94 7.81 2.23
CA PRO A 131 -2.13 8.62 2.13
C PRO A 131 -2.54 9.21 3.49
N PRO A 132 -3.37 10.28 3.49
CA PRO A 132 -3.86 10.87 4.72
C PRO A 132 -4.57 9.87 5.64
N ALA A 133 -4.45 10.09 6.95
CA ALA A 133 -5.19 9.30 7.93
C ALA A 133 -6.70 9.36 7.67
N GLY A 134 -7.36 8.20 7.63
CA GLY A 134 -8.80 8.09 7.34
C GLY A 134 -9.14 7.78 5.88
N CYS A 135 -8.15 7.41 5.06
CA CYS A 135 -8.39 6.87 3.72
C CYS A 135 -9.05 5.50 3.68
N ALA A 136 -8.95 4.74 4.76
CA ALA A 136 -9.59 3.43 4.90
C ALA A 136 -11.07 3.49 5.35
N GLN A 137 -11.75 4.65 5.24
CA GLN A 137 -13.10 4.89 5.78
C GLN A 137 -14.17 5.06 4.72
#